data_AF-A0A7Y8TY75-F1
#
_entry.id   AF-A0A7Y8TY75-F1
#
_cell.length_a   1.000
_cell.length_b   1.000
_cell.length_c   1.000
_cell.angle_alpha   90.00
_cell.angle_beta   90.00
_cell.angle_gamma   90.00
#
_symmetry.space_group_name_H-M   'P 1'
#
loop_
_entity.id
_entity.type
_entity.pdbx_description
1 polymer ?
#
loop_
_entity_poly.entity_id
_entity_poly.type
_entity_poly.pdbx_seq_one_letter_code
_entity_poly.pdbx_strand_id
1 'polypeptide(L)'
;MNTVAVNKKEYKVQLRNIGLEGYEYDALLAEATCRTAQIHNAVSRLNYREILENHGIELGDCIVGCIIEHYNNRAIVGHEGDDWIGNIKTVEQFEITWEEIAK
;
A
#
# COMPACT_ATOMS: atom_id res chain seq x y z
N MET A 1 -21.03 8.00 -27.74
CA MET A 1 -20.44 7.35 -26.55
C MET A 1 -21.00 8.08 -25.33
N ASN A 2 -21.83 7.42 -24.52
CA ASN A 2 -22.33 8.01 -23.28
C ASN A 2 -21.19 7.97 -22.26
N THR A 3 -20.64 9.12 -21.91
CA THR A 3 -19.72 9.27 -20.79
C THR A 3 -20.56 9.12 -19.52
N VAL A 4 -20.61 7.91 -18.96
CA VAL A 4 -21.17 7.71 -17.62
C VAL A 4 -20.28 8.53 -16.69
N ALA A 5 -20.84 9.55 -16.05
CA ALA A 5 -20.14 10.29 -15.02
C ALA A 5 -19.81 9.32 -13.88
N VAL A 6 -18.55 8.87 -13.84
CA VAL A 6 -18.12 7.96 -12.79
C VAL A 6 -17.96 8.81 -11.52
N ASN A 7 -18.85 8.62 -10.55
CA ASN A 7 -18.78 9.28 -9.25
C ASN A 7 -17.48 8.87 -8.55
N LYS A 8 -16.52 9.79 -8.49
CA LYS A 8 -15.26 9.60 -7.77
C LYS A 8 -15.41 10.08 -6.33
N LYS A 9 -15.08 9.20 -5.40
CA LYS A 9 -15.01 9.46 -3.96
C LYS A 9 -13.59 9.84 -3.57
N GLU A 10 -13.45 10.56 -2.47
CA GLU A 10 -12.16 10.95 -1.92
C GLU A 10 -11.82 10.06 -0.72
N TYR A 11 -10.58 9.55 -0.72
CA TYR A 11 -10.09 8.65 0.30
C TYR A 11 -8.80 9.18 0.91
N LYS A 12 -8.70 9.07 2.23
CA LYS A 12 -7.43 9.13 2.94
C LYS A 12 -6.82 7.73 2.93
N VAL A 13 -5.55 7.65 2.57
CA VAL A 13 -4.78 6.40 2.51
C VAL A 13 -3.57 6.54 3.41
N GLN A 14 -3.32 5.53 4.24
CA GLN A 14 -2.21 5.49 5.17
C GLN A 14 -1.45 4.18 5.00
N LEU A 15 -0.12 4.26 5.01
CA LEU A 15 0.79 3.12 5.02
C LEU A 15 1.40 3.02 6.41
N ARG A 16 1.23 1.89 7.09
CA ARG A 16 1.78 1.64 8.42
C ARG A 16 2.69 0.43 8.42
N ASN A 17 3.79 0.53 9.16
CA ASN A 17 4.70 -0.59 9.32
C ASN A 17 4.04 -1.72 10.12
N ILE A 18 4.17 -2.95 9.64
CA ILE A 18 3.80 -4.14 10.42
C ILE A 18 4.90 -5.22 10.44
N GLY A 19 6.05 -4.96 9.81
CA GLY A 19 7.12 -5.94 9.69
C GLY A 19 8.29 -5.54 8.78
N LEU A 20 8.49 -4.25 8.50
CA LEU A 20 9.72 -3.71 7.89
C LEU A 20 10.81 -3.59 8.95
N GLU A 21 11.99 -4.11 8.65
CA GLU A 21 13.17 -3.98 9.51
C GLU A 21 13.60 -2.51 9.64
N GLY A 22 14.04 -2.11 10.84
CA GLY A 22 14.51 -0.75 11.09
C GLY A 22 13.42 0.29 11.39
N TYR A 23 12.14 -0.07 11.29
CA TYR A 23 11.01 0.80 11.62
C TYR A 23 10.20 0.26 12.80
N GLU A 24 9.64 1.16 13.62
CA GLU A 24 8.76 0.76 14.72
C GLU A 24 7.46 0.13 14.19
N TYR A 25 6.95 -0.89 14.87
CA TYR A 25 5.64 -1.46 14.54
C TYR A 25 4.55 -0.39 14.68
N ASP A 26 3.61 -0.36 13.73
CA ASP A 26 2.52 0.64 13.61
C ASP A 26 2.99 2.07 13.24
N ALA A 27 4.29 2.27 12.97
CA ALA A 27 4.79 3.56 12.50
C ALA A 27 4.12 3.97 11.19
N LEU A 28 3.66 5.23 11.11
CA LEU A 28 3.14 5.81 9.88
C LEU A 28 4.29 6.07 8.91
N LEU A 29 4.33 5.32 7.81
CA LEU A 29 5.38 5.39 6.80
C LEU A 29 5.07 6.43 5.72
N ALA A 30 3.80 6.50 5.31
CA ALA A 30 3.32 7.48 4.34
C ALA A 30 1.82 7.73 4.50
N GLU A 31 1.38 8.91 4.08
CA GLU A 31 -0.03 9.30 4.08
C GLU A 31 -0.33 10.11 2.82
N ALA A 32 -1.47 9.83 2.19
CA ALA A 32 -1.92 10.55 1.01
C ALA A 32 -3.45 10.67 0.97
N THR A 33 -3.92 11.55 0.11
CA THR A 33 -5.34 11.64 -0.27
C THR A 33 -5.47 11.33 -1.76
N CYS A 34 -6.44 10.50 -2.14
CA CYS A 34 -6.69 10.18 -3.53
C CYS A 34 -8.18 10.22 -3.87
N ARG A 35 -8.49 10.55 -5.13
CA ARG A 35 -9.86 10.62 -5.64
C ARG A 35 -10.10 9.56 -6.71
N THR A 36 -10.89 8.55 -6.38
CA THR A 36 -11.13 7.39 -7.25
C THR A 36 -12.57 6.88 -7.14
N ALA A 37 -13.04 6.25 -8.20
CA ALA A 37 -14.32 5.54 -8.20
C ALA A 37 -14.21 4.12 -7.63
N GLN A 38 -13.01 3.54 -7.63
CA GLN A 38 -12.73 2.18 -7.21
C GLN A 38 -11.40 2.15 -6.45
N ILE A 39 -11.47 2.23 -5.12
CA ILE A 39 -10.27 2.32 -4.26
C ILE A 39 -9.44 1.03 -4.31
N HIS A 40 -10.09 -0.14 -4.31
CA HIS A 40 -9.44 -1.45 -4.47
C HIS A 40 -8.53 -1.51 -5.72
N ASN A 41 -9.02 -1.00 -6.86
CA ASN A 41 -8.25 -0.95 -8.10
C ASN A 41 -7.15 0.12 -8.06
N ALA A 42 -7.38 1.23 -7.35
CA ALA A 42 -6.40 2.29 -7.22
C ALA A 42 -5.20 1.80 -6.40
N VAL A 43 -5.44 1.22 -5.22
CA VAL A 43 -4.37 0.68 -4.36
C VAL A 43 -3.62 -0.46 -5.06
N SER A 44 -4.32 -1.38 -5.73
CA SER A 44 -3.67 -2.51 -6.41
C SER A 44 -2.72 -2.14 -7.56
N ARG A 45 -2.72 -0.89 -8.03
CA ARG A 45 -1.88 -0.42 -9.14
C ARG A 45 -0.70 0.44 -8.71
N LEU A 46 -0.55 0.68 -7.41
CA LEU A 46 0.50 1.55 -6.88
C LEU A 46 1.84 0.82 -6.87
N ASN A 47 2.90 1.56 -7.23
CA ASN A 47 4.27 1.14 -7.00
C ASN A 47 4.67 1.53 -5.57
N TYR A 48 4.50 0.62 -4.63
CA TYR A 48 4.69 0.94 -3.21
C TYR A 48 6.13 1.22 -2.82
N ARG A 49 7.10 0.56 -3.46
CA ARG A 49 8.52 0.86 -3.27
C ARG A 49 8.80 2.32 -3.56
N GLU A 50 8.40 2.80 -4.73
CA GLU A 50 8.58 4.20 -5.13
C GLU A 50 7.85 5.17 -4.19
N ILE A 51 6.65 4.83 -3.71
CA ILE A 51 5.93 5.66 -2.73
C ILE A 51 6.71 5.79 -1.43
N LEU A 52 7.19 4.67 -0.89
CA LEU A 52 7.93 4.62 0.38
C LEU A 52 9.28 5.34 0.27
N GLU A 53 10.04 5.08 -0.80
CA GLU A 53 11.33 5.75 -1.06
C GLU A 53 11.15 7.28 -1.21
N ASN A 54 10.08 7.74 -1.86
CA ASN A 54 9.75 9.17 -1.95
C ASN A 54 9.41 9.81 -0.59
N HIS A 55 9.06 9.02 0.42
CA HIS A 55 8.83 9.47 1.80
C HIS A 55 10.08 9.28 2.69
N GLY A 56 11.23 8.95 2.10
CA GLY A 56 12.48 8.74 2.83
C GLY A 56 12.55 7.39 3.56
N ILE A 57 11.68 6.44 3.22
CA ILE A 57 11.73 5.08 3.74
C ILE A 57 12.69 4.28 2.88
N GLU A 58 13.84 3.97 3.43
CA GLU A 58 14.82 3.09 2.80
C GLU A 58 14.33 1.64 2.92
N LEU A 59 14.03 1.04 1.77
CA LEU A 59 13.79 -0.38 1.62
C LEU A 59 15.12 -1.01 1.19
N GLY A 60 15.56 -2.07 1.85
CA GLY A 60 16.77 -2.79 1.47
C GLY A 60 16.64 -3.47 0.09
N ASP A 61 17.45 -4.50 -0.14
CA ASP A 61 17.43 -5.28 -1.39
C ASP A 61 16.13 -6.11 -1.58
N CYS A 62 15.14 -5.96 -0.70
CA CYS A 62 13.88 -6.70 -0.71
C CYS A 62 12.92 -6.25 -1.83
N ILE A 63 12.33 -7.19 -2.58
CA ILE A 63 11.27 -6.88 -3.56
C ILE A 63 9.95 -6.67 -2.83
N VAL A 64 9.66 -5.43 -2.48
CA VAL A 64 8.37 -5.00 -1.92
C VAL A 64 7.44 -4.65 -3.06
N GLY A 65 6.31 -5.35 -3.23
CA GLY A 65 5.48 -5.09 -4.42
C GLY A 65 4.09 -5.69 -4.51
N CYS A 66 3.80 -6.81 -3.84
CA CYS A 66 2.49 -7.46 -3.99
C CYS A 66 1.57 -7.28 -2.79
N ILE A 67 0.29 -7.05 -3.08
CA ILE A 67 -0.77 -7.24 -2.09
C ILE A 67 -0.89 -8.74 -1.81
N ILE A 68 -0.53 -9.16 -0.60
CA ILE A 68 -0.64 -10.55 -0.15
C ILE A 68 -2.02 -10.87 0.44
N GLU A 69 -2.67 -9.86 1.02
CA GLU A 69 -4.00 -9.97 1.61
C GLU A 69 -4.81 -8.70 1.33
N HIS A 70 -6.06 -8.87 0.88
CA HIS A 70 -6.93 -7.75 0.56
C HIS A 70 -8.23 -7.85 1.35
N TYR A 71 -8.57 -6.79 2.08
CA TYR A 71 -9.79 -6.65 2.87
C TYR A 71 -10.65 -5.48 2.36
N ASN A 72 -11.78 -5.21 3.03
CA ASN A 72 -12.71 -4.15 2.64
C ASN A 72 -12.11 -2.74 2.72
N ASN A 73 -11.36 -2.45 3.78
CA ASN A 73 -10.80 -1.12 4.07
C ASN A 73 -9.28 -1.12 4.29
N ARG A 74 -8.63 -2.26 4.04
CA ARG A 74 -7.18 -2.41 4.20
C ARG A 74 -6.61 -3.48 3.28
N ALA A 75 -5.32 -3.42 3.03
CA ALA A 75 -4.55 -4.43 2.33
C ALA A 75 -3.19 -4.60 3.02
N ILE A 76 -2.65 -5.80 2.97
CA ILE A 76 -1.29 -6.08 3.40
C ILE A 76 -0.43 -6.21 2.16
N VAL A 77 0.65 -5.44 2.12
CA VAL A 77 1.68 -5.55 1.10
C VAL A 77 2.90 -6.19 1.73
N GLY A 78 3.49 -7.11 0.99
CA GLY A 78 4.69 -7.79 1.42
C GLY A 78 5.64 -8.06 0.28
N HIS A 79 6.64 -8.85 0.64
CA HIS A 79 7.70 -9.28 -0.23
C HIS A 79 7.22 -10.32 -1.27
N GLU A 80 7.62 -10.15 -2.54
CA GLU A 80 7.35 -11.13 -3.62
C GLU A 80 8.32 -12.33 -3.62
N GLY A 81 9.36 -12.26 -2.79
CA GLY A 81 10.43 -13.26 -2.70
C GLY A 81 11.74 -12.78 -3.30
N ASP A 82 12.85 -13.31 -2.77
CA ASP A 82 14.23 -13.04 -3.20
C ASP A 82 15.01 -14.36 -3.15
N ASP A 83 16.13 -14.42 -3.87
CA ASP A 83 17.01 -15.57 -4.00
C ASP A 83 17.53 -16.10 -2.65
N TRP A 84 17.63 -15.24 -1.62
CA TRP A 84 18.11 -15.62 -0.29
C TRP A 84 17.04 -16.15 0.66
N ILE A 85 15.85 -15.56 0.62
CA ILE A 85 14.77 -15.81 1.58
C ILE A 85 13.60 -16.59 0.95
N GLY A 86 13.60 -16.79 -0.36
CA GLY A 86 12.49 -17.39 -1.09
C GLY A 86 11.21 -16.56 -0.99
N ASN A 87 10.06 -17.14 -1.31
CA ASN A 87 8.75 -16.47 -1.25
C ASN A 87 8.13 -16.51 0.17
N ILE A 88 8.91 -16.11 1.18
CA ILE A 88 8.39 -15.97 2.54
C ILE A 88 7.57 -14.69 2.60
N LYS A 89 6.25 -14.85 2.51
CA LYS A 89 5.28 -13.74 2.48
C LYS A 89 5.22 -12.90 3.76
N THR A 90 5.89 -13.32 4.83
CA THR A 90 5.80 -12.74 6.19
C THR A 90 6.91 -11.74 6.53
N VAL A 91 7.80 -11.43 5.59
CA VAL A 91 8.96 -10.56 5.81
C VAL A 91 8.75 -9.25 5.06
N GLU A 92 9.22 -8.13 5.62
CA GLU A 92 9.16 -6.80 5.03
C GLU A 92 7.73 -6.39 4.63
N GLN A 93 6.87 -6.23 5.64
CA GLN A 93 5.44 -5.96 5.45
C GLN A 93 5.02 -4.58 5.94
N PHE A 94 4.05 -3.99 5.21
CA PHE A 94 3.30 -2.84 5.68
C PHE A 94 1.81 -3.01 5.36
N GLU A 95 0.99 -2.38 6.18
CA GLU A 95 -0.44 -2.30 6.00
C GLU A 95 -0.81 -1.00 5.28
N ILE A 96 -1.75 -1.09 4.36
CA ILE A 96 -2.40 0.04 3.74
C ILE A 96 -3.82 0.08 4.24
N THR A 97 -4.22 1.18 4.87
CA THR A 97 -5.61 1.43 5.24
C THR A 97 -6.17 2.58 4.41
N TRP A 98 -7.45 2.52 4.07
CA TRP A 98 -8.15 3.64 3.44
C TRP A 98 -9.51 3.91 4.07
N GLU A 99 -9.84 5.19 4.17
CA GLU A 99 -11.13 5.68 4.63
C GLU A 99 -11.69 6.74 3.68
N GLU A 100 -12.99 6.69 3.40
CA GLU A 100 -13.67 7.71 2.61
C GLU A 100 -13.82 8.99 3.46
N ILE A 101 -13.27 10.11 3.00
CA ILE A 101 -13.20 11.36 3.78
C ILE A 101 -14.11 12.49 3.27
N ALA A 102 -14.84 12.28 2.17
CA ALA A 102 -15.82 13.25 1.67
C ALA A 102 -17.05 12.58 1.03
N LYS A 103 -18.23 13.09 1.41
CA LYS A 103 -19.54 12.87 0.76
C LYS A 103 -19.85 13.99 -0.21
#